data_AF-A0A3R8V3R0-F1
#
_entry.id   AF-A0A3R8V3R0-F1
#
_cell.length_a   1.000
_cell.length_b   1.000
_cell.length_c   1.000
_cell.angle_alpha   90.00
_cell.angle_beta   90.00
_cell.angle_gamma   90.00
#
_symmetry.space_group_name_H-M   'P 1'
#
loop_
_entity.id
_entity.type
_entity.pdbx_description
1 polymer ?
#
loop_
_entity_poly.entity_id
_entity_poly.type
_entity_poly.pdbx_seq_one_letter_code
_entity_poly.pdbx_strand_id
1 'polypeptide(L)'
;MDGASYADASTLIALEARTLKPHCAVHSWIVLDLIDDDHSKPTPSSQGNQSDDALTDAVTANVLEPLLPLVLFAHYVEFHSTGRYEKGHSIRTGFAVEYDGRGIFETQDTIYVLLGKGIRRNAPFEVVRLVPHGRVLDDYLTPRRAESRGGIAALADVQDRVYCDLQMSPEQGRELVALVEGLRASGMHPGLESVFMDIEREIGH
;
A
#
# COMPACT_ATOMS: atom_id res chain seq x y z
N MET A 1 -8.90 1.64 -7.71
CA MET A 1 -9.45 0.29 -7.92
C MET A 1 -10.45 0.02 -6.82
N ASP A 2 -11.56 -0.61 -7.15
CA ASP A 2 -12.54 -1.03 -6.14
C ASP A 2 -12.08 -2.37 -5.55
N GLY A 3 -12.02 -2.44 -4.22
CA GLY A 3 -11.73 -3.65 -3.46
C GLY A 3 -13.01 -4.38 -3.05
N ALA A 4 -12.87 -5.34 -2.13
CA ALA A 4 -13.99 -6.06 -1.55
C ALA A 4 -14.95 -5.09 -0.84
N SER A 5 -16.25 -5.29 -1.02
CA SER A 5 -17.26 -4.55 -0.26
C SER A 5 -17.29 -5.02 1.19
N TYR A 6 -17.68 -4.15 2.11
CA TYR A 6 -17.93 -4.53 3.51
C TYR A 6 -19.07 -5.57 3.62
N ALA A 7 -20.01 -5.53 2.67
CA ALA A 7 -21.10 -6.51 2.58
C ALA A 7 -20.62 -7.89 2.08
N ASP A 8 -19.43 -7.97 1.47
CA ASP A 8 -18.82 -9.21 1.03
C ASP A 8 -18.11 -9.93 2.18
N ALA A 9 -18.67 -9.89 3.39
CA ALA A 9 -18.26 -10.70 4.56
C ALA A 9 -18.17 -12.20 4.22
N SER A 10 -18.92 -12.64 3.20
CA SER A 10 -18.81 -13.93 2.53
C SER A 10 -17.39 -14.30 2.13
N THR A 11 -16.54 -13.32 1.83
CA THR A 11 -15.15 -13.50 1.45
C THR A 11 -14.31 -13.98 2.64
N LEU A 12 -14.47 -13.38 3.82
CA LEU A 12 -13.81 -13.84 5.05
C LEU A 12 -14.29 -15.24 5.44
N ILE A 13 -15.60 -15.49 5.36
CA ILE A 13 -16.21 -16.80 5.66
C ILE A 13 -15.75 -17.88 4.66
N ALA A 14 -15.70 -17.55 3.37
CA ALA A 14 -15.24 -18.49 2.34
C ALA A 14 -13.74 -18.79 2.44
N LEU A 15 -12.93 -17.82 2.89
CA LEU A 15 -11.49 -18.00 3.12
C LEU A 15 -11.22 -18.92 4.32
N GLU A 16 -11.98 -18.76 5.40
CA GLU A 16 -11.91 -19.64 6.58
C GLU A 16 -12.27 -21.08 6.23
N ALA A 17 -13.26 -21.30 5.36
CA ALA A 17 -13.68 -22.63 4.93
C ALA A 17 -12.68 -23.32 3.97
N ARG A 18 -11.80 -22.58 3.30
CA ARG A 18 -10.94 -23.08 2.22
C ARG A 18 -9.47 -23.16 2.57
N THR A 19 -9.00 -22.39 3.55
CA THR A 19 -7.57 -22.17 3.77
C THR A 19 -7.22 -22.29 5.25
N LEU A 20 -6.11 -22.95 5.55
CA LEU A 20 -5.47 -22.92 6.89
C LEU A 20 -4.63 -21.65 7.09
N LYS A 21 -4.62 -20.74 6.10
CA LYS A 21 -3.86 -19.50 6.17
C LYS A 21 -4.62 -18.49 7.04
N PRO A 22 -3.92 -17.72 7.88
CA PRO A 22 -4.52 -16.58 8.54
C PRO A 22 -5.02 -15.55 7.52
N HIS A 23 -6.05 -14.80 7.91
CA HIS A 23 -6.63 -13.77 7.07
C HIS A 23 -6.60 -12.40 7.76
N CYS A 24 -6.42 -11.36 6.95
CA CYS A 24 -6.25 -9.99 7.40
C CYS A 24 -7.13 -9.05 6.57
N ALA A 25 -8.04 -8.33 7.21
CA ALA A 25 -8.86 -7.30 6.56
C ALA A 25 -8.19 -5.94 6.71
N VAL A 26 -8.04 -5.21 5.61
CA VAL A 26 -7.31 -3.92 5.58
C VAL A 26 -8.06 -2.84 4.81
N HIS A 27 -7.86 -1.59 5.23
CA HIS A 27 -8.32 -0.37 4.56
C HIS A 27 -7.15 0.46 4.04
N SER A 28 -7.46 1.42 3.17
CA SER A 28 -6.50 2.41 2.67
C SER A 28 -5.23 1.75 2.14
N TRP A 29 -5.42 0.97 1.06
CA TRP A 29 -4.41 0.06 0.54
C TRP A 29 -3.86 0.50 -0.81
N ILE A 30 -2.60 0.13 -1.06
CA ILE A 30 -1.87 0.35 -2.29
C ILE A 30 -1.21 -0.97 -2.69
N VAL A 31 -1.50 -1.45 -3.90
CA VAL A 31 -0.77 -2.57 -4.52
C VAL A 31 0.31 -1.98 -5.42
N LEU A 32 1.55 -2.43 -5.22
CA LEU A 32 2.70 -2.00 -6.02
C LEU A 32 3.15 -3.12 -6.95
N ASP A 33 3.14 -2.82 -8.25
CA ASP A 33 3.81 -3.60 -9.29
C ASP A 33 5.31 -3.27 -9.27
N LEU A 34 6.14 -4.22 -8.89
CA LEU A 34 7.57 -4.00 -8.80
C LEU A 34 8.21 -4.14 -10.18
N ILE A 35 8.80 -3.04 -10.63
CA ILE A 35 9.54 -2.97 -11.88
C ILE A 35 11.03 -2.98 -11.58
N ASP A 36 11.78 -3.73 -12.38
CA ASP A 36 13.24 -3.63 -12.41
C ASP A 36 13.58 -2.54 -13.43
N ASP A 37 14.36 -1.54 -13.03
CA ASP A 37 14.76 -0.43 -13.90
C ASP A 37 15.94 -0.81 -14.82
N ASP A 38 16.23 -2.11 -15.00
CA ASP A 38 17.32 -2.56 -15.87
C ASP A 38 16.96 -2.51 -17.37
N HIS A 39 16.76 -1.29 -17.86
CA HIS A 39 16.72 -0.96 -19.28
C HIS A 39 18.04 -0.33 -19.79
N SER A 40 19.21 -0.79 -19.30
CA SER A 40 20.49 -0.39 -19.91
C SER A 40 21.61 -1.45 -19.93
N LYS A 41 21.40 -2.60 -20.59
CA LYS A 41 22.37 -3.15 -21.59
C LYS A 41 21.92 -4.50 -22.17
N PRO A 42 21.81 -4.65 -23.50
CA PRO A 42 22.13 -5.91 -24.14
C PRO A 42 23.66 -6.00 -24.22
N THR A 43 24.28 -6.92 -23.49
CA THR A 43 25.68 -7.31 -23.78
C THR A 43 25.67 -8.72 -24.38
N PRO A 44 26.22 -8.92 -25.59
CA PRO A 44 26.26 -10.21 -26.25
C PRO A 44 27.46 -11.03 -25.74
N SER A 45 27.28 -12.33 -25.55
CA SER A 45 28.40 -13.26 -25.41
C SER A 45 28.06 -14.63 -25.97
N SER A 46 28.41 -14.80 -27.25
CA SER A 46 29.36 -15.79 -27.77
C SER A 46 29.53 -17.14 -27.02
N GLN A 47 29.27 -18.21 -27.77
CA GLN A 47 29.92 -19.55 -27.83
C GLN A 47 30.81 -20.03 -26.66
N GLY A 48 30.59 -21.28 -26.20
CA GLY A 48 31.64 -22.07 -25.54
C GLY A 48 31.23 -23.31 -24.73
N ASN A 49 31.06 -24.43 -25.43
CA ASN A 49 31.47 -25.82 -25.08
C ASN A 49 30.72 -26.71 -24.07
N GLN A 50 30.57 -27.97 -24.54
CA GLN A 50 30.11 -29.19 -23.88
C GLN A 50 31.17 -29.78 -22.94
N SER A 51 30.75 -30.44 -21.85
CA SER A 51 31.27 -31.73 -21.38
C SER A 51 30.41 -32.30 -20.24
N ASP A 52 30.33 -33.62 -20.24
CA ASP A 52 29.50 -34.53 -19.45
C ASP A 52 29.90 -34.61 -17.96
N ASP A 53 28.95 -34.95 -17.08
CA ASP A 53 29.01 -36.14 -16.21
C ASP A 53 27.85 -36.18 -15.20
N ALA A 54 27.28 -37.37 -15.04
CA ALA A 54 26.14 -37.68 -14.19
C ALA A 54 26.55 -37.98 -12.74
N LEU A 55 25.82 -37.46 -11.75
CA LEU A 55 25.35 -38.25 -10.59
C LEU A 55 24.27 -37.49 -9.79
N THR A 56 23.26 -38.24 -9.41
CA THR A 56 22.08 -37.91 -8.60
C THR A 56 22.39 -37.25 -7.26
N ASP A 57 21.64 -36.19 -6.92
CA ASP A 57 21.16 -36.06 -5.55
C ASP A 57 19.74 -35.47 -5.57
N ALA A 58 18.78 -36.27 -5.09
CA ALA A 58 17.39 -35.90 -4.97
C ALA A 58 17.24 -34.96 -3.77
N VAL A 59 17.67 -33.72 -3.93
CA VAL A 59 17.23 -32.63 -3.07
C VAL A 59 15.75 -32.46 -3.39
N THR A 60 14.88 -32.77 -2.43
CA THR A 60 13.49 -32.36 -2.42
C THR A 60 13.43 -30.88 -2.75
N ALA A 61 13.21 -30.56 -4.03
CA ALA A 61 12.90 -29.24 -4.50
C ALA A 61 11.55 -28.92 -3.87
N ASN A 62 11.61 -28.29 -2.70
CA ASN A 62 10.49 -27.59 -2.12
C ASN A 62 9.98 -26.70 -3.26
N VAL A 63 8.84 -27.06 -3.85
CA VAL A 63 8.26 -26.31 -4.96
C VAL A 63 7.88 -24.96 -4.37
N LEU A 64 8.79 -23.99 -4.45
CA LEU A 64 8.52 -22.64 -4.02
C LEU A 64 7.50 -22.10 -5.01
N GLU A 65 6.26 -21.94 -4.55
CA GLU A 65 5.18 -21.39 -5.37
C GLU A 65 5.66 -20.10 -6.04
N PRO A 66 5.39 -19.92 -7.34
CA PRO A 66 5.86 -18.75 -8.07
C PRO A 66 5.29 -17.48 -7.44
N LEU A 67 6.16 -16.60 -6.95
CA LEU A 67 5.78 -15.32 -6.36
C LEU A 67 5.59 -14.27 -7.46
N LEU A 68 4.52 -13.50 -7.36
CA LEU A 68 4.29 -12.32 -8.18
C LEU A 68 5.13 -11.15 -7.64
N PRO A 69 5.67 -10.28 -8.50
CA PRO A 69 6.39 -9.07 -8.10
C PRO A 69 5.42 -7.98 -7.62
N LEU A 70 4.47 -8.35 -6.75
CA LEU A 70 3.44 -7.48 -6.19
C LEU A 70 3.64 -7.37 -4.68
N VAL A 71 3.57 -6.15 -4.15
CA VAL A 71 3.59 -5.90 -2.70
C VAL A 71 2.39 -5.05 -2.32
N LEU A 72 1.77 -5.36 -1.19
CA LEU A 72 0.68 -4.59 -0.60
C LEU A 72 1.22 -3.70 0.52
N PHE A 73 0.87 -2.43 0.45
CA PHE A 73 0.93 -1.49 1.57
C PHE A 73 -0.49 -1.20 2.03
N ALA A 74 -0.74 -1.28 3.33
CA ALA A 74 -2.02 -0.88 3.91
C ALA A 74 -1.79 -0.01 5.13
N HIS A 75 -2.53 1.10 5.21
CA HIS A 75 -2.37 2.06 6.30
C HIS A 75 -3.20 1.70 7.54
N TYR A 76 -4.14 0.78 7.41
CA TYR A 76 -5.04 0.46 8.50
C TYR A 76 -5.50 -1.00 8.44
N VAL A 77 -5.07 -1.79 9.41
CA VAL A 77 -5.62 -3.13 9.66
C VAL A 77 -6.95 -2.98 10.38
N GLU A 78 -8.02 -3.56 9.86
CA GLU A 78 -9.30 -3.67 10.56
C GLU A 78 -9.31 -4.90 11.47
N PHE A 79 -8.76 -6.02 10.98
CA PHE A 79 -8.76 -7.30 11.68
C PHE A 79 -7.66 -8.23 11.16
N HIS A 80 -7.05 -9.03 12.04
CA HIS A 80 -6.17 -10.15 11.67
C HIS A 80 -6.53 -11.39 12.50
N SER A 81 -6.77 -12.53 11.86
CA SER A 81 -7.35 -13.72 12.51
C SER A 81 -6.53 -14.31 13.64
N THR A 82 -5.20 -14.19 13.59
CA THR A 82 -4.29 -14.65 14.67
C THR A 82 -3.88 -13.56 15.65
N GLY A 83 -4.32 -12.31 15.44
CA GLY A 83 -3.87 -11.17 16.25
C GLY A 83 -2.42 -10.72 15.99
N ARG A 84 -1.74 -11.24 14.95
CA ARG A 84 -0.39 -10.79 14.56
C ARG A 84 -0.33 -9.28 14.30
N TYR A 85 -1.40 -8.72 13.73
CA TYR A 85 -1.55 -7.29 13.54
C TYR A 85 -2.78 -6.79 14.30
N GLU A 86 -2.58 -5.80 15.15
CA GLU A 86 -3.65 -5.10 15.86
C GLU A 86 -4.38 -4.12 14.93
N LYS A 87 -5.62 -3.80 15.31
CA LYS A 87 -6.45 -2.82 14.61
C LYS A 87 -5.75 -1.46 14.58
N GLY A 88 -5.73 -0.81 13.42
CA GLY A 88 -5.09 0.48 13.19
C GLY A 88 -3.62 0.42 12.77
N HIS A 89 -3.00 -0.75 12.77
CA HIS A 89 -1.61 -0.85 12.29
C HIS A 89 -1.49 -0.60 10.78
N SER A 90 -0.39 0.04 10.41
CA SER A 90 0.12 0.06 9.04
C SER A 90 1.03 -1.15 8.79
N ILE A 91 0.89 -1.75 7.61
CA ILE A 91 1.63 -2.95 7.23
C ILE A 91 2.15 -2.86 5.79
N ARG A 92 3.29 -3.51 5.58
CA ARG A 92 3.80 -3.84 4.25
C ARG A 92 3.91 -5.35 4.13
N THR A 93 3.40 -5.95 3.06
CA THR A 93 3.50 -7.40 2.88
C THR A 93 4.83 -7.85 2.27
N GLY A 94 5.07 -9.16 2.27
CA GLY A 94 5.98 -9.79 1.32
C GLY A 94 5.41 -9.78 -0.11
N PHE A 95 6.04 -10.52 -1.00
CA PHE A 95 5.54 -10.73 -2.37
C PHE A 95 4.23 -11.52 -2.36
N ALA A 96 3.34 -11.19 -3.30
CA ALA A 96 2.12 -11.95 -3.48
C ALA A 96 2.43 -13.34 -4.07
N VAL A 97 1.66 -14.34 -3.66
CA VAL A 97 1.48 -15.60 -4.38
C VAL A 97 0.38 -15.42 -5.43
N GLU A 98 -0.70 -14.73 -5.06
CA GLU A 98 -1.85 -14.49 -5.95
C GLU A 98 -2.47 -13.12 -5.67
N TYR A 99 -3.03 -12.49 -6.71
CA TYR A 99 -3.85 -11.30 -6.58
C TYR A 99 -4.98 -11.33 -7.61
N ASP A 100 -6.24 -11.26 -7.15
CA ASP A 100 -7.43 -11.34 -8.00
C ASP A 100 -7.78 -10.02 -8.72
N GLY A 101 -7.05 -8.94 -8.41
CA GLY A 101 -7.30 -7.61 -8.96
C GLY A 101 -8.48 -6.84 -8.35
N ARG A 102 -9.23 -7.44 -7.42
CA ARG A 102 -10.56 -6.95 -6.99
C ARG A 102 -10.82 -7.01 -5.48
N GLY A 103 -9.96 -7.64 -4.68
CA GLY A 103 -10.16 -7.63 -3.23
C GLY A 103 -9.37 -8.68 -2.46
N ILE A 104 -8.81 -9.68 -3.13
CA ILE A 104 -8.02 -10.76 -2.50
C ILE A 104 -6.58 -10.68 -2.95
N PHE A 105 -5.71 -10.44 -1.97
CA PHE A 105 -4.26 -10.44 -2.13
C PHE A 105 -3.66 -11.49 -1.21
N GLU A 106 -3.03 -12.51 -1.76
CA GLU A 106 -2.51 -13.64 -1.01
C GLU A 106 -0.98 -13.60 -0.97
N THR A 107 -0.40 -13.73 0.22
CA THR A 107 1.02 -14.03 0.41
C THR A 107 1.20 -15.51 0.74
N GLN A 108 2.46 -15.93 0.87
CA GLN A 108 2.78 -17.29 1.29
C GLN A 108 2.12 -17.65 2.63
N ASP A 109 2.02 -16.69 3.55
CA ASP A 109 1.60 -16.91 4.93
C ASP A 109 0.27 -16.29 5.32
N THR A 110 -0.33 -15.40 4.51
CA THR A 110 -1.52 -14.63 4.91
C THR A 110 -2.39 -14.26 3.72
N ILE A 111 -3.70 -14.31 3.87
CA ILE A 111 -4.65 -13.81 2.86
C ILE A 111 -5.19 -12.45 3.30
N TYR A 112 -4.98 -11.44 2.47
CA TYR A 112 -5.41 -10.07 2.71
C TYR A 112 -6.70 -9.77 1.95
N VAL A 113 -7.71 -9.28 2.67
CA VAL A 113 -8.96 -8.78 2.13
C VAL A 113 -8.87 -7.25 2.07
N LEU A 114 -8.82 -6.73 0.85
CA LEU A 114 -8.63 -5.31 0.56
C LEU A 114 -9.99 -4.61 0.55
N LEU A 115 -10.35 -3.97 1.66
CA LEU A 115 -11.66 -3.36 1.84
C LEU A 115 -11.72 -1.94 1.25
N GLY A 116 -12.81 -1.65 0.55
CA GLY A 116 -13.07 -0.33 -0.02
C GLY A 116 -12.11 0.02 -1.17
N LYS A 117 -11.89 1.32 -1.40
CA LYS A 117 -11.09 1.79 -2.53
C LYS A 117 -9.59 1.76 -2.20
N GLY A 118 -8.80 1.35 -3.20
CA GLY A 118 -7.35 1.44 -3.14
C GLY A 118 -6.72 1.82 -4.47
N ILE A 119 -5.40 1.83 -4.50
CA ILE A 119 -4.60 2.28 -5.64
C ILE A 119 -3.68 1.14 -6.09
N ARG A 120 -3.42 1.05 -7.40
CA ARG A 120 -2.37 0.20 -7.96
C ARG A 120 -1.40 1.04 -8.77
N ARG A 121 -0.10 0.89 -8.54
CA ARG A 121 0.96 1.66 -9.23
C ARG A 121 2.21 0.82 -9.42
N ASN A 122 3.04 1.22 -10.37
CA ASN A 122 4.39 0.69 -10.50
C ASN A 122 5.31 1.32 -9.45
N ALA A 123 6.27 0.57 -8.94
CA ALA A 123 7.33 1.06 -8.08
C ALA A 123 8.66 0.36 -8.41
N PRO A 124 9.79 1.09 -8.41
CA PRO A 124 11.10 0.48 -8.60
C PRO A 124 11.39 -0.50 -7.46
N PHE A 125 11.84 -1.71 -7.83
CA PHE A 125 12.10 -2.81 -6.91
C PHE A 125 13.05 -2.41 -5.77
N GLU A 126 14.09 -1.64 -6.10
CA GLU A 126 15.12 -1.23 -5.16
C GLU A 126 14.54 -0.39 -4.01
N VAL A 127 13.65 0.55 -4.30
CA VAL A 127 13.04 1.42 -3.30
C VAL A 127 12.14 0.63 -2.36
N VAL A 128 11.32 -0.27 -2.90
CA VAL A 128 10.38 -1.06 -2.07
C VAL A 128 11.14 -2.03 -1.18
N ARG A 129 12.28 -2.57 -1.62
CA ARG A 129 13.11 -3.48 -0.80
C ARG A 129 13.67 -2.81 0.46
N LEU A 130 13.84 -1.49 0.47
CA LEU A 130 14.31 -0.75 1.64
C LEU A 130 13.25 -0.62 2.73
N VAL A 131 11.97 -0.87 2.41
CA VAL A 131 10.90 -0.86 3.41
C VAL A 131 10.72 -2.25 4.01
N PRO A 132 10.90 -2.43 5.33
CA PRO A 132 10.70 -3.72 6.00
C PRO A 132 9.28 -4.26 5.77
N HIS A 133 9.18 -5.56 5.50
CA HIS A 133 7.88 -6.24 5.47
C HIS A 133 7.41 -6.58 6.90
N GLY A 134 6.10 -6.72 7.07
CA GLY A 134 5.43 -6.90 8.36
C GLY A 134 4.88 -5.60 8.91
N ARG A 135 4.89 -5.48 10.24
CA ARG A 135 4.47 -4.26 10.93
C ARG A 135 5.46 -3.16 10.61
N VAL A 136 4.99 -2.10 9.97
CA VAL A 136 5.73 -0.86 9.91
C VAL A 136 5.42 -0.16 11.23
N LEU A 137 6.33 -0.27 12.20
CA LEU A 137 6.26 0.58 13.40
C LEU A 137 6.23 2.03 12.93
N ASP A 138 5.44 2.86 13.61
CA ASP A 138 5.25 4.30 13.37
C ASP A 138 6.56 5.09 13.20
N ASP A 139 7.71 4.47 13.43
CA ASP A 139 9.06 5.03 13.38
C ASP A 139 9.53 5.46 11.97
N TYR A 140 8.90 5.02 10.87
CA TYR A 140 9.13 5.66 9.55
C TYR A 140 8.27 6.92 9.35
N LEU A 141 7.30 7.16 10.22
CA LEU A 141 6.34 8.26 10.10
C LEU A 141 6.30 9.22 11.31
N THR A 142 6.96 8.96 12.45
CA THR A 142 7.05 9.96 13.54
C THR A 142 8.23 9.78 14.51
N PRO A 143 8.91 10.87 14.94
CA PRO A 143 9.47 10.99 16.28
C PRO A 143 8.33 11.34 17.25
N ARG A 144 8.11 10.47 18.23
CA ARG A 144 7.13 10.60 19.32
C ARG A 144 7.37 11.86 20.18
N ARG A 145 6.32 12.65 20.49
CA ARG A 145 5.96 12.91 21.90
C ARG A 145 4.56 13.48 22.17
N ALA A 146 3.88 12.73 23.04
CA ALA A 146 3.01 13.12 24.15
C ALA A 146 2.77 14.63 24.39
N GLU A 147 1.53 15.09 24.29
CA GLU A 147 0.58 15.30 25.40
C GLU A 147 -0.66 16.07 24.91
N SER A 148 -1.78 15.81 25.58
CA SER A 148 -3.10 16.35 25.29
C SER A 148 -3.13 17.88 25.22
N ARG A 149 -3.37 18.43 24.01
CA ARG A 149 -3.92 19.77 23.82
C ARG A 149 -5.00 19.69 22.75
N GLY A 150 -6.25 19.96 23.16
CA GLY A 150 -7.40 19.92 22.28
C GLY A 150 -7.37 20.98 21.18
N GLY A 151 -7.87 20.62 20.00
CA GLY A 151 -8.07 21.49 18.83
C GLY A 151 -6.97 21.39 17.76
N ILE A 152 -7.31 21.70 16.51
CA ILE A 152 -6.40 21.62 15.34
C ILE A 152 -5.20 22.58 15.39
N ALA A 153 -5.18 23.55 16.31
CA ALA A 153 -3.97 24.34 16.60
C ALA A 153 -2.83 23.46 17.16
N ALA A 154 -3.13 22.27 17.68
CA ALA A 154 -2.14 21.27 18.04
C ALA A 154 -1.52 20.55 16.81
N LEU A 155 -2.12 20.68 15.61
CA LEU A 155 -1.59 20.13 14.35
C LEU A 155 -0.62 21.08 13.63
N ALA A 156 -0.52 22.34 14.07
CA ALA A 156 0.41 23.30 13.46
C ALA A 156 1.89 22.95 13.71
N ASP A 157 2.17 22.20 14.78
CA ASP A 157 3.51 21.70 15.15
C ASP A 157 3.69 20.22 14.79
N VAL A 158 2.67 19.62 14.16
CA VAL A 158 2.74 18.26 13.63
C VAL A 158 3.34 18.38 12.24
N GLN A 159 4.64 18.13 12.17
CA GLN A 159 5.42 18.02 10.94
C GLN A 159 5.05 16.73 10.14
N ASP A 160 3.81 16.26 10.27
CA ASP A 160 3.19 15.12 9.58
C ASP A 160 2.50 15.62 8.29
N ARG A 161 3.16 16.54 7.58
CA ARG A 161 2.84 16.83 6.18
C ARG A 161 3.52 15.77 5.33
N VAL A 162 2.85 14.64 5.12
CA VAL A 162 3.20 13.74 4.02
C VAL A 162 2.83 14.46 2.73
N TYR A 163 3.81 15.11 2.10
CA TYR A 163 3.69 15.55 0.71
C TYR A 163 3.64 14.29 -0.15
N CYS A 164 2.43 13.82 -0.44
CA CYS A 164 2.26 13.05 -1.65
C CYS A 164 2.45 14.07 -2.79
N ASP A 165 3.57 14.02 -3.50
CA ASP A 165 3.77 14.74 -4.77
C ASP A 165 2.79 14.19 -5.82
N LEU A 166 1.49 14.43 -5.62
CA LEU A 166 0.49 14.31 -6.67
C LEU A 166 0.61 15.57 -7.52
N GLN A 167 1.31 15.43 -8.63
CA GLN A 167 1.24 16.43 -9.69
C GLN A 167 -0.20 16.45 -10.24
N MET A 168 -0.97 17.48 -9.87
CA MET A 168 -2.27 17.75 -10.47
C MET A 168 -2.07 18.42 -11.83
N SER A 169 -2.91 18.08 -12.80
CA SER A 169 -2.96 18.87 -14.04
C SER A 169 -3.54 20.27 -13.76
N PRO A 170 -3.24 21.28 -14.59
CA PRO A 170 -3.82 22.61 -14.44
C PRO A 170 -5.37 22.61 -14.44
N GLU A 171 -6.00 21.68 -15.17
CA GLU A 171 -7.45 21.49 -15.22
C GLU A 171 -7.98 21.02 -13.85
N GLN A 172 -7.31 20.01 -13.27
CA GLN A 172 -7.66 19.47 -11.97
C GLN A 172 -7.46 20.49 -10.86
N GLY A 173 -6.41 21.31 -10.94
CA GLY A 173 -6.20 22.44 -10.03
C GLY A 173 -7.35 23.46 -10.10
N ARG A 174 -7.81 23.81 -11.31
CA ARG A 174 -8.95 24.72 -11.49
C ARG A 174 -10.26 24.14 -10.93
N GLU A 175 -10.50 22.85 -11.15
CA GLU A 175 -11.69 22.17 -10.62
C GLU A 175 -11.69 22.12 -9.09
N LEU A 176 -10.53 21.84 -8.49
CA LEU A 176 -10.38 21.82 -7.03
C LEU A 176 -10.60 23.20 -6.41
N VAL A 177 -10.07 24.26 -7.02
CA VAL A 177 -10.32 25.64 -6.56
C VAL A 177 -11.81 25.97 -6.61
N ALA A 178 -12.51 25.66 -7.70
CA ALA A 178 -13.95 25.90 -7.83
C ALA A 178 -14.77 25.14 -6.76
N LEU A 179 -14.36 23.92 -6.41
CA LEU A 179 -14.97 23.13 -5.35
C LEU A 179 -14.77 23.79 -3.97
N VAL A 180 -13.55 24.22 -3.66
CA VAL A 180 -13.21 24.89 -2.39
C VAL A 180 -14.00 26.19 -2.22
N GLU A 181 -14.10 27.00 -3.27
CA GLU A 181 -14.92 28.21 -3.26
C GLU A 181 -16.41 27.89 -2.99
N GLY A 182 -16.95 26.85 -3.63
CA GLY A 182 -18.32 26.40 -3.39
C GLY A 182 -18.55 25.93 -1.95
N LEU A 183 -17.60 25.18 -1.38
CA LEU A 183 -17.65 24.72 0.01
C LEU A 183 -17.56 25.88 1.00
N ARG A 184 -16.67 26.85 0.77
CA ARG A 184 -16.56 28.06 1.60
C ARG A 184 -17.84 28.89 1.52
N ALA A 185 -18.38 29.11 0.33
CA ALA A 185 -19.62 29.88 0.11
C ALA A 185 -20.85 29.22 0.75
N SER A 186 -20.85 27.90 0.92
CA SER A 186 -21.95 27.18 1.60
C SER A 186 -22.11 27.57 3.08
N GLY A 187 -21.05 28.06 3.73
CA GLY A 187 -21.04 28.39 5.16
C GLY A 187 -21.25 27.19 6.10
N MET A 188 -21.32 25.96 5.57
CA MET A 188 -21.58 24.74 6.35
C MET A 188 -20.34 24.21 7.08
N HIS A 189 -19.16 24.76 6.78
CA HIS A 189 -17.87 24.24 7.24
C HIS A 189 -16.93 25.33 7.80
N PRO A 190 -17.36 26.12 8.81
CA PRO A 190 -16.54 27.22 9.36
C PRO A 190 -15.22 26.73 10.00
N GLY A 191 -15.15 25.47 10.43
CA GLY A 191 -13.93 24.87 10.99
C GLY A 191 -12.87 24.48 9.95
N LEU A 192 -13.16 24.60 8.65
CA LEU A 192 -12.25 24.22 7.56
C LEU A 192 -11.56 25.42 6.89
N GLU A 193 -11.77 26.64 7.38
CA GLU A 193 -11.24 27.84 6.75
C GLU A 193 -9.71 27.84 6.60
N SER A 194 -8.99 27.37 7.62
CA SER A 194 -7.53 27.22 7.54
C SER A 194 -7.10 26.21 6.48
N VAL A 195 -7.90 25.16 6.27
CA VAL A 195 -7.62 24.12 5.25
C VAL A 195 -7.84 24.69 3.85
N PHE A 196 -8.90 25.47 3.64
CA PHE A 196 -9.16 26.14 2.37
C PHE A 196 -8.02 27.10 2.00
N MET A 197 -7.52 27.88 2.96
CA MET A 197 -6.39 28.78 2.76
C MET A 197 -5.09 28.06 2.41
N ASP A 198 -4.85 26.89 2.99
CA ASP A 198 -3.65 26.09 2.69
C ASP A 198 -3.72 25.47 1.30
N ILE A 199 -4.89 24.94 0.90
CA ILE A 199 -5.12 24.41 -0.45
C ILE A 199 -4.91 25.50 -1.50
N GLU A 200 -5.47 26.70 -1.31
CA GLU A 200 -5.32 27.83 -2.24
C GLU A 200 -3.85 28.27 -2.39
N ARG A 201 -3.07 28.22 -1.30
CA ARG A 201 -1.65 28.57 -1.31
C ARG A 201 -0.80 27.55 -2.04
N GLU A 202 -1.12 26.26 -1.88
CA GLU A 202 -0.37 25.18 -2.52
C GLU A 202 -0.67 25.07 -4.02
N ILE A 203 -1.87 25.46 -4.48
CA ILE A 203 -2.24 25.47 -5.91
C ILE A 203 -1.74 26.74 -6.62
N GLY A 204 -1.54 27.84 -5.88
CA GLY A 204 -1.14 29.15 -6.42
C GLY A 204 0.33 29.31 -6.81
N HIS A 205 1.14 28.25 -6.71
CA HIS A 205 2.58 28.23 -7.03
C HIS A 205 2.92 27.31 -8.19
#